data_AF-A0A9J7YKV9-F1
#
_entry.id   AF-A0A9J7YKV9-F1
#
_cell.length_a   1.000
_cell.length_b   1.000
_cell.length_c   1.000
_cell.angle_alpha   90.00
_cell.angle_beta   90.00
_cell.angle_gamma   90.00
#
_symmetry.space_group_name_H-M   'P 1'
#
loop_
_entity.id
_entity.type
_entity.pdbx_description
1 polymer ?
#
loop_
_entity_poly.entity_id
_entity_poly.type
_entity_poly.pdbx_seq_one_letter_code
_entity_poly.pdbx_strand_id
1 'polypeptide(L)'
;MTDQTKTTLDWLPACFKVLKISRTHVSGFITNKADLSTVLECHKRETLTSFVAWSDDKRKKEQGPHRLVWQVEDLSENVPLAVTNRVIHCCQHGNPRNNCKNLELSTEHEHVYSGKRKRMYIQTTKKVGCTAKLFIRYIRRFDKFSVEKGALKKRKQIIMDTLKTALQKNEAESSEIIHISLPLETAHQHHKISAESGYTRNIHPLVKKKIQEYVSLGITSVPFLKKVLRQFVNTELSPSGCVTPKSHDQCYFPASHTIQNHVHLALVAGKYSGLDQLNLEIKLKKWKEDDPTAHFFFRKCSEAQIIDIKTSSQDGDCVSEDKPTMLNTFLFVHQSQEQQRLLKRYGDMVLLDATYRTTKYALPLFLVVVRTNVGYKPVAEFICENESIIAISEALSLIKKWNDAWNPKYFMTDYCEQEYQALQLVFPHAHKYLCAFHREQAWIRWTREKVVQRILPKWI
;
A
#
# COMPACT_ATOMS: atom_id res chain seq x y z
N MET A 1 52.23 -2.03 8.55
CA MET A 1 51.16 -3.02 8.28
C MET A 1 49.97 -2.27 7.66
N THR A 2 49.97 -2.18 6.34
CA THR A 2 48.99 -1.48 5.53
C THR A 2 47.89 -2.45 5.12
N ASP A 3 46.79 -2.49 5.86
CA ASP A 3 45.61 -3.23 5.46
C ASP A 3 44.72 -2.29 4.60
N GLN A 4 45.01 -2.27 3.29
CA GLN A 4 44.13 -1.65 2.32
C GLN A 4 42.98 -2.63 2.06
N THR A 5 41.84 -2.41 2.71
CA THR A 5 40.58 -3.07 2.35
C THR A 5 40.26 -2.75 0.90
N LYS A 6 40.53 -3.72 0.02
CA LYS A 6 40.25 -3.66 -1.41
C LYS A 6 38.73 -3.71 -1.59
N THR A 7 38.08 -2.54 -1.57
CA THR A 7 36.64 -2.43 -1.82
C THR A 7 36.40 -2.80 -3.28
N THR A 8 36.02 -4.05 -3.55
CA THR A 8 35.69 -4.50 -4.91
C THR A 8 34.34 -3.89 -5.31
N LEU A 9 34.36 -3.01 -6.31
CA LEU A 9 33.18 -2.30 -6.81
C LEU A 9 32.56 -3.01 -8.02
N ASP A 10 32.65 -4.35 -8.03
CA ASP A 10 32.28 -5.21 -9.16
C ASP A 10 30.76 -5.19 -9.45
N TRP A 11 29.97 -4.66 -8.52
CA TRP A 11 28.52 -4.48 -8.63
C TRP A 11 28.11 -3.21 -9.41
N LEU A 12 29.04 -2.29 -9.66
CA LEU A 12 28.75 -1.07 -10.41
C LEU A 12 28.58 -1.41 -11.89
N PRO A 13 27.50 -0.94 -12.55
CA PRO A 13 27.29 -1.19 -13.97
C PRO A 13 28.34 -0.44 -14.80
N ALA A 14 28.69 -0.97 -15.97
CA ALA A 14 29.68 -0.39 -16.87
C ALA A 14 29.36 1.06 -17.33
N CYS A 15 28.10 1.47 -17.25
CA CYS A 15 27.67 2.84 -17.54
C CYS A 15 28.12 3.87 -16.48
N PHE A 16 28.52 3.42 -15.28
CA PHE A 16 28.93 4.30 -14.18
C PHE A 16 30.44 4.56 -14.20
N LYS A 17 30.83 5.81 -14.50
CA LYS A 17 32.23 6.22 -14.47
C LYS A 17 32.59 6.73 -13.07
N VAL A 18 33.40 5.96 -12.35
CA VAL A 18 33.88 6.31 -11.00
C VAL A 18 34.86 7.49 -11.07
N LEU A 19 34.62 8.52 -10.26
CA LEU A 19 35.49 9.69 -10.12
C LEU A 19 36.37 9.57 -8.88
N LYS A 20 35.75 9.29 -7.73
CA LYS A 20 36.43 9.24 -6.44
C LYS A 20 35.78 8.23 -5.53
N ILE A 21 36.63 7.49 -4.83
CA ILE A 21 36.24 6.54 -3.80
C ILE A 21 36.76 7.10 -2.48
N SER A 22 35.83 7.42 -1.59
CA SER A 22 36.14 7.75 -0.19
C SER A 22 35.74 6.58 0.69
N ARG A 23 36.19 6.59 1.96
CA ARG A 23 35.78 5.54 2.91
C ARG A 23 34.26 5.41 3.03
N THR A 24 33.54 6.53 2.92
CA THR A 24 32.09 6.62 3.15
C THR A 24 31.26 6.65 1.87
N HIS A 25 31.77 7.18 0.77
CA HIS A 25 31.00 7.35 -0.47
C HIS A 25 31.83 7.04 -1.72
N VAL A 26 31.15 6.53 -2.75
CA VAL A 26 31.67 6.46 -4.13
C VAL A 26 30.96 7.53 -4.94
N SER A 27 31.72 8.44 -5.56
CA SER A 27 31.20 9.44 -6.48
C SER A 27 31.60 9.11 -7.92
N GLY A 28 30.68 9.41 -8.84
CA GLY A 28 30.85 9.15 -10.27
C GLY A 28 29.74 9.81 -11.09
N PHE A 29 29.77 9.61 -12.40
CA PHE A 29 28.82 10.21 -13.32
C PHE A 29 28.30 9.25 -14.37
N ILE A 30 27.12 9.58 -14.88
CA ILE A 30 26.44 8.91 -16.00
C ILE A 30 25.91 9.96 -16.97
N THR A 31 25.66 9.56 -18.20
CA THR A 31 25.15 10.44 -19.27
C THR A 31 23.64 10.33 -19.44
N ASN A 32 23.04 9.14 -19.22
CA ASN A 32 21.63 8.92 -19.49
C ASN A 32 20.79 8.78 -18.22
N LYS A 33 19.52 9.19 -18.28
CA LYS A 33 18.57 9.03 -17.17
C LYS A 33 18.17 7.56 -16.93
N ALA A 34 18.15 6.71 -17.97
CA ALA A 34 17.87 5.29 -17.81
C ALA A 34 18.96 4.59 -16.96
N ASP A 35 20.22 4.96 -17.17
CA ASP A 35 21.37 4.44 -16.43
C ASP A 35 21.30 4.79 -14.94
N LEU A 36 20.65 5.92 -14.58
CA LEU A 36 20.45 6.31 -13.18
C LEU A 36 19.65 5.26 -12.42
N SER A 37 18.54 4.80 -12.99
CA SER A 37 17.69 3.79 -12.38
C SER A 37 18.46 2.48 -12.20
N THR A 38 19.27 2.09 -13.18
CA THR A 38 20.12 0.89 -13.13
C THR A 38 21.17 0.99 -12.03
N VAL A 39 21.89 2.11 -11.93
CA VAL A 39 22.93 2.33 -10.90
C VAL A 39 22.32 2.30 -9.49
N LEU A 40 21.19 2.98 -9.29
CA LEU A 40 20.50 3.00 -7.99
C LEU A 40 19.98 1.61 -7.61
N GLU A 41 19.48 0.85 -8.57
CA GLU A 41 19.01 -0.51 -8.38
C GLU A 41 20.15 -1.47 -8.06
N CYS A 42 21.30 -1.39 -8.75
CA CYS A 42 22.50 -2.16 -8.42
C CYS A 42 23.00 -1.85 -7.00
N HIS A 43 23.08 -0.56 -6.63
CA HIS A 43 23.46 -0.15 -5.27
C HIS A 43 22.51 -0.70 -4.20
N LYS A 44 21.21 -0.64 -4.47
CA LYS A 44 20.16 -1.16 -3.59
C LYS A 44 20.23 -2.68 -3.42
N ARG A 45 20.61 -3.42 -4.46
CA ARG A 45 20.79 -4.88 -4.42
C ARG A 45 22.03 -5.28 -3.64
N GLU A 46 23.15 -4.59 -3.87
CA GLU A 46 24.40 -4.93 -3.20
C GLU A 46 24.34 -4.59 -1.72
N THR A 47 24.01 -3.34 -1.41
CA THR A 47 24.01 -2.85 -0.03
C THR A 47 22.76 -3.22 0.74
N LEU A 48 21.73 -3.83 0.14
CA LEU A 48 20.47 -4.14 0.83
C LEU A 48 19.82 -2.93 1.54
N THR A 49 20.19 -1.70 1.17
CA THR A 49 19.66 -0.47 1.77
C THR A 49 18.46 0.04 1.00
N SER A 50 17.70 0.96 1.60
CA SER A 50 16.63 1.69 0.90
C SER A 50 16.73 3.16 1.26
N PHE A 51 16.49 4.02 0.27
CA PHE A 51 16.60 5.46 0.39
C PHE A 51 15.24 6.13 0.11
N VAL A 52 14.92 7.17 0.88
CA VAL A 52 13.68 7.95 0.79
C VAL A 52 14.04 9.39 0.43
N ALA A 53 13.23 10.04 -0.40
CA ALA A 53 13.46 11.43 -0.81
C ALA A 53 13.47 12.38 0.41
N TRP A 54 14.59 13.09 0.59
CA TRP A 54 14.80 14.05 1.68
C TRP A 54 14.70 15.49 1.21
N SER A 55 15.16 15.80 0.00
CA SER A 55 15.03 17.14 -0.59
C SER A 55 15.10 17.04 -2.11
N ASP A 56 14.31 17.85 -2.79
CA ASP A 56 14.40 18.06 -4.24
C ASP A 56 14.34 19.57 -4.50
N ASP A 57 15.43 20.10 -5.06
CA ASP A 57 15.58 21.54 -5.30
C ASP A 57 14.95 21.98 -6.64
N LYS A 58 14.25 21.09 -7.35
CA LYS A 58 13.69 21.35 -8.69
C LYS A 58 12.89 22.66 -8.74
N ARG A 59 11.92 22.83 -7.83
CA ARG A 59 11.07 24.04 -7.77
C ARG A 59 11.86 25.33 -7.45
N LYS A 60 12.94 25.24 -6.68
CA LYS A 60 13.77 26.41 -6.31
C LYS A 60 14.65 26.87 -7.46
N LYS A 61 15.08 25.96 -8.33
CA LYS A 61 16.00 26.26 -9.45
C LYS A 61 15.31 26.59 -10.76
N GLU A 62 14.04 26.23 -10.94
CA GLU A 62 13.22 26.69 -12.07
C GLU A 62 12.93 28.19 -12.02
N GLN A 63 12.99 28.81 -10.83
CA GLN A 63 12.63 30.21 -10.61
C GLN A 63 13.81 31.21 -10.66
N GLY A 64 15.04 30.76 -10.95
CA GLY A 64 16.21 31.65 -10.94
C GLY A 64 17.36 31.23 -11.87
N PRO A 65 18.27 32.16 -12.22
CA PRO A 65 19.37 31.87 -13.12
C PRO A 65 20.32 30.83 -12.53
N HIS A 66 20.75 29.85 -13.34
CA HIS A 66 21.68 28.82 -12.90
C HIS A 66 23.08 29.41 -12.71
N ARG A 67 23.64 29.27 -11.50
CA ARG A 67 25.01 29.69 -11.20
C ARG A 67 26.03 28.81 -11.93
N LEU A 68 26.86 29.44 -12.76
CA LEU A 68 28.01 28.80 -13.41
C LEU A 68 29.17 28.64 -12.41
N VAL A 69 29.75 27.45 -12.38
CA VAL A 69 30.87 27.08 -11.50
C VAL A 69 31.90 26.25 -12.25
N TRP A 70 33.16 26.36 -11.86
CA TRP A 70 34.27 25.57 -12.45
C TRP A 70 34.47 24.22 -11.78
N GLN A 71 33.88 24.03 -10.60
CA GLN A 71 34.02 22.83 -9.78
C GLN A 71 32.71 22.57 -9.04
N VAL A 72 32.26 21.31 -9.06
CA VAL A 72 31.14 20.82 -8.26
C VAL A 72 31.64 19.63 -7.45
N GLU A 73 31.91 19.86 -6.17
CA GLU A 73 32.51 18.86 -5.25
C GLU A 73 33.75 18.18 -5.86
N ASP A 74 33.65 16.89 -6.17
CA ASP A 74 34.73 16.05 -6.70
C ASP A 74 34.89 16.18 -8.24
N LEU A 75 33.97 16.84 -8.93
CA LEU A 75 34.03 17.07 -10.37
C LEU A 75 34.72 18.42 -10.67
N SER A 76 36.00 18.36 -11.08
CA SER A 76 36.82 19.52 -11.44
C SER A 76 37.51 19.31 -12.80
N GLU A 77 36.77 19.34 -13.89
CA GLU A 77 37.31 19.06 -15.24
C GLU A 77 37.84 20.29 -15.99
N ASN A 78 37.99 21.45 -15.33
CA ASN A 78 38.31 22.73 -15.99
C ASN A 78 37.35 23.10 -17.13
N VAL A 79 36.12 22.60 -17.05
CA VAL A 79 35.01 22.95 -17.93
C VAL A 79 33.99 23.74 -17.10
N PRO A 80 33.35 24.78 -17.63
CA PRO A 80 32.24 25.44 -16.96
C PRO A 80 31.05 24.47 -16.76
N LEU A 81 30.48 24.48 -15.57
CA LEU A 81 29.37 23.63 -15.15
C LEU A 81 28.21 24.47 -14.60
N ALA A 82 26.98 24.05 -14.86
CA ALA A 82 25.78 24.59 -14.24
C ALA A 82 24.98 23.46 -13.57
N VAL A 83 24.71 23.56 -12.27
CA VAL A 83 23.89 22.54 -11.57
C VAL A 83 22.42 22.87 -11.73
N THR A 84 21.71 22.12 -12.56
CA THR A 84 20.29 22.33 -12.87
C THR A 84 19.37 21.83 -11.75
N ASN A 85 19.65 20.68 -11.16
CA ASN A 85 18.87 20.14 -10.04
C ASN A 85 19.74 19.35 -9.05
N ARG A 86 19.33 19.33 -7.78
CA ARG A 86 19.91 18.53 -6.70
C ARG A 86 18.80 17.77 -5.99
N VAL A 87 18.94 16.44 -5.96
CA VAL A 87 18.06 15.54 -5.22
C VAL A 87 18.88 14.86 -4.14
N ILE A 88 18.37 14.86 -2.92
CA ILE A 88 18.98 14.21 -1.76
C ILE A 88 18.02 13.13 -1.29
N HIS A 89 18.50 11.90 -1.20
CA HIS A 89 17.79 10.83 -0.52
C HIS A 89 18.49 10.47 0.79
N CYS A 90 17.74 10.27 1.87
CA CYS A 90 18.27 9.79 3.13
C CYS A 90 17.97 8.29 3.29
N CYS A 91 18.77 7.58 4.08
CA CYS A 91 18.46 6.20 4.43
C CYS A 91 17.06 6.09 5.06
N GLN A 92 16.34 5.00 4.80
CA GLN A 92 15.03 4.72 5.41
C GLN A 92 15.09 4.76 6.96
N HIS A 93 16.26 4.44 7.53
CA HIS A 93 16.56 4.45 8.96
C HIS A 93 17.05 5.80 9.50
N GLY A 94 17.10 6.84 8.65
CA GLY A 94 17.48 8.19 9.04
C GLY A 94 16.47 8.85 9.98
N ASN A 95 16.71 10.10 10.36
CA ASN A 95 15.81 10.86 11.22
C ASN A 95 14.41 11.02 10.58
N PRO A 96 13.33 11.03 11.39
CA PRO A 96 12.01 11.39 10.90
C PRO A 96 12.02 12.84 10.37
N ARG A 97 11.21 13.10 9.35
CA ARG A 97 11.10 14.42 8.72
C ARG A 97 9.90 15.14 9.34
N ASN A 98 10.15 16.13 10.20
CA ASN A 98 9.17 16.92 10.98
C ASN A 98 8.23 16.12 11.91
N ASN A 99 7.67 16.82 12.91
CA ASN A 99 6.93 16.31 14.07
C ASN A 99 5.69 15.48 13.70
N CYS A 100 5.84 14.21 13.34
CA CYS A 100 4.79 13.24 13.62
C CYS A 100 4.84 12.95 15.12
N LYS A 101 4.18 13.78 15.93
CA LYS A 101 3.64 13.29 17.20
C LYS A 101 2.82 12.07 16.81
N ASN A 102 3.27 10.87 17.17
CA ASN A 102 2.46 9.67 17.03
C ASN A 102 1.21 9.93 17.86
N LEU A 103 0.13 10.39 17.21
CA LEU A 103 -1.18 10.43 17.82
C LEU A 103 -1.50 8.96 18.05
N GLU A 104 -1.46 8.55 19.33
CA GLU A 104 -1.95 7.24 19.72
C GLU A 104 -3.41 7.17 19.27
N LEU A 105 -3.66 6.50 18.15
CA LEU A 105 -5.01 6.16 17.72
C LEU A 105 -5.58 5.22 18.78
N SER A 106 -6.26 5.80 19.77
CA SER A 106 -7.11 5.10 20.72
C SER A 106 -8.33 4.56 19.97
N THR A 107 -8.21 3.34 19.44
CA THR A 107 -9.35 2.58 18.94
C THR A 107 -10.14 2.05 20.14
N GLU A 108 -11.02 2.87 20.71
CA GLU A 108 -11.91 2.47 21.82
C GLU A 108 -13.12 1.63 21.38
N HIS A 109 -13.29 1.37 20.08
CA HIS A 109 -14.43 0.61 19.56
C HIS A 109 -14.00 -0.46 18.54
N GLU A 110 -13.14 -1.41 18.96
CA GLU A 110 -12.87 -2.65 18.21
C GLU A 110 -13.65 -3.83 18.84
N HIS A 111 -14.32 -4.61 18.01
CA HIS A 111 -15.14 -5.77 18.40
C HIS A 111 -14.35 -6.86 19.15
N VAL A 112 -15.08 -7.66 19.93
CA VAL A 112 -14.57 -8.86 20.62
C VAL A 112 -14.04 -9.93 19.64
N TYR A 113 -14.53 -9.97 18.39
CA TYR A 113 -13.98 -10.83 17.32
C TYR A 113 -12.85 -10.18 16.49
N SER A 114 -12.63 -8.87 16.64
CA SER A 114 -11.48 -8.15 16.08
C SER A 114 -10.44 -7.89 17.16
N GLY A 115 -10.23 -8.86 18.06
CA GLY A 115 -9.12 -8.85 19.00
C GLY A 115 -7.79 -8.91 18.24
N LYS A 116 -7.37 -7.79 17.64
CA LYS A 116 -5.97 -7.56 17.33
C LYS A 116 -5.29 -7.58 18.68
N ARG A 117 -4.76 -8.76 19.08
CA ARG A 117 -3.70 -8.82 20.09
C ARG A 117 -2.75 -7.68 19.73
N LYS A 118 -2.64 -6.65 20.59
CA LYS A 118 -1.71 -5.53 20.36
C LYS A 118 -0.40 -6.21 20.01
N ARG A 119 -0.01 -6.14 18.73
CA ARG A 119 1.21 -6.83 18.28
C ARG A 119 2.30 -6.26 19.16
N MET A 120 2.99 -7.12 19.89
CA MET A 120 4.17 -6.69 20.63
C MET A 120 5.18 -6.25 19.58
N TYR A 121 5.26 -4.95 19.36
CA TYR A 121 6.24 -4.38 18.45
C TYR A 121 7.57 -4.36 19.19
N ILE A 122 8.47 -5.28 18.82
CA ILE A 122 9.84 -5.35 19.38
C ILE A 122 10.57 -4.00 19.18
N GLN A 123 10.23 -3.26 18.12
CA GLN A 123 10.60 -1.86 17.94
C GLN A 123 9.39 -1.07 17.42
N THR A 124 9.15 0.09 18.01
CA THR A 124 8.05 0.99 17.66
C THR A 124 8.25 1.66 16.30
N THR A 125 9.50 1.85 15.86
CA THR A 125 9.81 2.45 14.55
C THR A 125 11.06 1.83 13.91
N LYS A 126 11.16 1.93 12.58
CA LYS A 126 12.38 1.58 11.82
C LYS A 126 13.45 2.68 11.88
N LYS A 127 13.20 3.80 12.57
CA LYS A 127 14.03 5.01 12.53
C LYS A 127 15.07 4.94 13.66
N VAL A 128 16.35 4.92 13.30
CA VAL A 128 17.47 4.84 14.26
C VAL A 128 18.45 6.01 14.14
N GLY A 129 18.10 7.04 13.36
CA GLY A 129 18.95 8.21 13.16
C GLY A 129 20.20 7.95 12.34
N CYS A 130 20.07 7.14 11.27
CA CYS A 130 21.15 6.94 10.31
C CYS A 130 21.51 8.23 9.56
N THR A 131 22.81 8.51 9.43
CA THR A 131 23.35 9.71 8.77
C THR A 131 23.60 9.55 7.27
N ALA A 132 23.56 8.32 6.75
CA ALA A 132 23.78 8.03 5.32
C ALA A 132 22.81 8.77 4.39
N LYS A 133 23.38 9.44 3.38
CA LYS A 133 22.66 10.19 2.35
C LYS A 133 23.21 9.85 0.98
N LEU A 134 22.31 9.75 0.02
CA LEU A 134 22.61 9.58 -1.39
C LEU A 134 22.34 10.91 -2.08
N PHE A 135 23.29 11.36 -2.89
CA PHE A 135 23.20 12.64 -3.60
C PHE A 135 23.15 12.43 -5.11
N ILE A 136 22.13 12.99 -5.75
CA ILE A 136 21.98 13.01 -7.21
C ILE A 136 22.00 14.47 -7.66
N ARG A 137 22.89 14.81 -8.59
CA ARG A 137 23.07 16.16 -9.12
C ARG A 137 23.00 16.13 -10.62
N TYR A 138 22.08 16.91 -11.18
CA TYR A 138 21.96 17.11 -12.62
C TYR A 138 22.84 18.31 -12.99
N ILE A 139 23.78 18.11 -13.91
CA ILE A 139 24.81 19.07 -14.27
C ILE A 139 24.79 19.27 -15.78
N ARG A 140 24.75 20.52 -16.22
CA ARG A 140 25.02 20.92 -17.60
C ARG A 140 26.50 21.29 -17.73
N ARG A 141 27.14 20.75 -18.75
CA ARG A 141 28.55 20.91 -19.05
C ARG A 141 28.74 21.59 -20.39
N PHE A 142 29.66 22.54 -20.47
CA PHE A 142 29.90 23.35 -21.66
C PHE A 142 31.27 23.05 -22.28
N ASP A 143 31.36 21.93 -23.00
CA ASP A 143 32.63 21.36 -23.50
C ASP A 143 33.41 22.32 -24.40
N LYS A 144 32.71 23.12 -25.22
CA LYS A 144 33.32 24.12 -26.11
C LYS A 144 34.09 25.22 -25.37
N PHE A 145 33.88 25.37 -24.07
CA PHE A 145 34.48 26.40 -23.22
C PHE A 145 35.49 25.81 -22.22
N SER A 146 36.05 24.63 -22.51
CA SER A 146 37.07 23.97 -21.70
C SER A 146 38.39 24.75 -21.65
N VAL A 147 39.12 24.61 -20.53
CA VAL A 147 40.38 25.31 -20.28
C VAL A 147 41.48 24.31 -19.90
N GLU A 148 42.71 24.57 -20.34
CA GLU A 148 43.87 23.75 -19.98
C GLU A 148 44.14 23.71 -18.46
N LYS A 149 44.68 22.58 -18.00
CA LYS A 149 45.03 22.34 -16.59
C LYS A 149 46.06 23.39 -16.14
N GLY A 150 45.72 24.17 -15.11
CA GLY A 150 46.61 25.20 -14.55
C GLY A 150 46.44 26.62 -15.13
N ALA A 151 45.45 26.85 -16.00
CA ALA A 151 45.24 28.18 -16.57
C ALA A 151 44.98 29.28 -15.52
N LEU A 152 45.54 30.46 -15.79
CA LEU A 152 45.42 31.68 -14.98
C LEU A 152 43.96 32.03 -14.70
N LYS A 153 43.67 32.52 -13.47
CA LYS A 153 42.33 32.96 -13.03
C LYS A 153 41.69 33.94 -14.04
N LYS A 154 42.48 34.84 -14.63
CA LYS A 154 42.01 35.80 -15.65
C LYS A 154 41.43 35.11 -16.89
N ARG A 155 42.05 34.02 -17.37
CA ARG A 155 41.60 33.27 -18.55
C ARG A 155 40.30 32.52 -18.27
N LYS A 156 40.16 31.94 -17.07
CA LYS A 156 38.89 31.36 -16.59
C LYS A 156 37.79 32.42 -16.50
N GLN A 157 38.09 33.63 -16.05
CA GLN A 157 37.11 34.72 -15.98
C GLN A 157 36.59 35.11 -17.38
N ILE A 158 37.50 35.35 -18.34
CA ILE A 158 37.15 35.70 -19.72
C ILE A 158 36.22 34.63 -20.33
N ILE A 159 36.56 33.35 -20.17
CA ILE A 159 35.78 32.25 -20.74
C ILE A 159 34.39 32.13 -20.09
N MET A 160 34.26 32.39 -18.77
CA MET A 160 32.94 32.47 -18.14
C MET A 160 32.10 33.61 -18.71
N ASP A 161 32.69 34.77 -18.96
CA ASP A 161 31.96 35.93 -19.46
C ASP A 161 31.56 35.75 -20.94
N THR A 162 32.41 35.12 -21.75
CA THR A 162 32.05 34.65 -23.11
C THR A 162 30.89 33.65 -23.06
N LEU A 163 30.94 32.68 -22.15
CA LEU A 163 29.86 31.69 -21.98
C LEU A 163 28.55 32.33 -21.54
N LYS A 164 28.57 33.30 -20.61
CA LYS A 164 27.37 34.05 -20.22
C LYS A 164 26.75 34.77 -21.41
N THR A 165 27.58 35.38 -22.26
CA THR A 165 27.12 36.07 -23.47
C THR A 165 26.52 35.08 -24.49
N ALA A 166 27.15 33.92 -24.69
CA ALA A 166 26.62 32.86 -25.57
C ALA A 166 25.31 32.26 -25.05
N LEU A 167 25.14 32.12 -23.73
CA LEU A 167 23.90 31.69 -23.10
C LEU A 167 22.78 32.70 -23.25
N GLN A 168 23.06 34.01 -23.20
CA GLN A 168 22.08 35.05 -23.50
C GLN A 168 21.60 35.02 -24.96
N LYS A 169 22.49 34.60 -25.88
CA LYS A 169 22.19 34.44 -27.30
C LYS A 169 21.61 33.08 -27.68
N ASN A 170 21.44 32.15 -26.72
CA ASN A 170 21.03 30.75 -26.94
C ASN A 170 21.94 29.93 -27.89
N GLU A 171 23.19 30.34 -28.10
CA GLU A 171 24.15 29.66 -28.99
C GLU A 171 25.05 28.65 -28.26
N ALA A 172 24.93 28.53 -26.94
CA ALA A 172 25.76 27.66 -26.13
C ALA A 172 25.23 26.21 -26.10
N GLU A 173 25.88 25.32 -26.84
CA GLU A 173 25.66 23.88 -26.72
C GLU A 173 26.10 23.36 -25.34
N SER A 174 25.25 22.55 -24.71
CA SER A 174 25.51 21.94 -23.40
C SER A 174 25.26 20.44 -23.40
N SER A 175 26.18 19.70 -22.79
CA SER A 175 26.06 18.26 -22.51
C SER A 175 25.44 18.06 -21.12
N GLU A 176 24.45 17.19 -20.97
CA GLU A 176 23.86 16.86 -19.66
C GLU A 176 24.55 15.63 -19.06
N ILE A 177 24.97 15.75 -17.80
CA ILE A 177 25.59 14.68 -17.02
C ILE A 177 24.96 14.63 -15.63
N ILE A 178 24.81 13.42 -15.10
CA ILE A 178 24.26 13.19 -13.77
C ILE A 178 25.38 12.69 -12.88
N HIS A 179 25.76 13.52 -11.91
CA HIS A 179 26.72 13.16 -10.88
C HIS A 179 25.98 12.49 -9.71
N ILE A 180 26.46 11.32 -9.29
CA ILE A 180 25.87 10.52 -8.22
C ILE A 180 26.94 10.28 -7.15
N SER A 181 26.56 10.47 -5.89
CA SER A 181 27.36 10.04 -4.73
C SER A 181 26.57 8.99 -3.95
N LEU A 182 27.08 7.76 -3.97
CA LEU A 182 26.50 6.58 -3.36
C LEU A 182 27.16 6.31 -2.00
N PRO A 183 26.40 6.16 -0.91
CA PRO A 183 26.94 5.81 0.39
C PRO A 183 27.37 4.33 0.42
N LEU A 184 28.53 4.07 1.01
CA LEU A 184 29.05 2.75 1.33
C LEU A 184 28.65 2.33 2.75
N GLU A 185 28.98 1.10 3.14
CA GLU A 185 28.62 0.53 4.44
C GLU A 185 29.03 1.42 5.62
N THR A 186 30.22 2.02 5.56
CA THR A 186 30.75 2.87 6.63
C THR A 186 30.03 4.21 6.79
N ALA A 187 29.25 4.65 5.78
CA ALA A 187 28.43 5.86 5.90
C ALA A 187 27.18 5.64 6.75
N HIS A 188 26.80 4.38 6.99
CA HIS A 188 25.66 4.05 7.82
C HIS A 188 26.09 4.01 9.29
N GLN A 189 25.38 4.78 10.10
CA GLN A 189 25.58 4.84 11.54
C GLN A 189 24.32 4.33 12.24
N HIS A 190 24.50 3.75 13.42
CA HIS A 190 23.41 3.25 14.28
C HIS A 190 22.61 2.06 13.73
N HIS A 191 22.98 1.50 12.57
CA HIS A 191 22.49 0.19 12.12
C HIS A 191 23.51 -0.56 11.28
N LYS A 192 23.43 -1.90 11.28
CA LYS A 192 24.22 -2.74 10.39
C LYS A 192 23.54 -2.85 9.03
N ILE A 193 24.35 -2.91 7.98
CA ILE A 193 23.94 -3.23 6.63
C ILE A 193 24.25 -4.71 6.40
N SER A 194 23.29 -5.57 6.68
CA SER A 194 23.39 -6.99 6.37
C SER A 194 22.01 -7.60 6.30
N ALA A 195 21.92 -8.80 5.72
CA ALA A 195 20.72 -9.61 5.76
C ALA A 195 20.26 -9.92 7.20
N GLU A 196 21.19 -9.88 8.16
CA GLU A 196 20.97 -10.15 9.59
C GLU A 196 20.52 -8.92 10.38
N SER A 197 20.46 -7.74 9.75
CA SER A 197 20.07 -6.49 10.42
C SER A 197 18.64 -6.49 10.97
N GLY A 198 17.84 -7.53 10.70
CA GLY A 198 16.50 -7.74 11.25
C GLY A 198 15.43 -6.79 10.69
N TYR A 199 15.82 -5.81 9.88
CA TYR A 199 14.89 -4.83 9.31
C TYR A 199 14.21 -5.37 8.05
N THR A 200 12.88 -5.39 8.06
CA THR A 200 12.09 -5.76 6.88
C THR A 200 12.10 -4.65 5.83
N ARG A 201 12.43 -5.01 4.59
CA ARG A 201 12.35 -4.11 3.43
C ARG A 201 10.98 -4.26 2.74
N ASN A 202 10.55 -3.20 2.07
CA ASN A 202 9.34 -3.25 1.26
C ASN A 202 9.60 -4.09 0.00
N ILE A 203 8.59 -4.84 -0.45
CA ILE A 203 8.68 -5.60 -1.70
C ILE A 203 8.89 -4.65 -2.88
N HIS A 204 9.70 -5.10 -3.85
CA HIS A 204 9.93 -4.38 -5.08
C HIS A 204 8.61 -4.07 -5.82
N PRO A 205 8.39 -2.83 -6.31
CA PRO A 205 7.13 -2.44 -6.94
C PRO A 205 6.66 -3.37 -8.07
N LEU A 206 7.59 -3.86 -8.90
CA LEU A 206 7.28 -4.81 -9.98
C LEU A 206 6.86 -6.20 -9.46
N VAL A 207 7.48 -6.69 -8.38
CA VAL A 207 7.07 -7.94 -7.72
C VAL A 207 5.68 -7.79 -7.11
N LYS A 208 5.40 -6.65 -6.46
CA LYS A 208 4.06 -6.31 -5.95
C LYS A 208 3.02 -6.28 -7.07
N LYS A 209 3.33 -5.64 -8.19
CA LYS A 209 2.44 -5.59 -9.37
C LYS A 209 2.17 -6.98 -9.92
N LYS A 210 3.18 -7.84 -10.00
CA LYS A 210 3.04 -9.22 -10.47
C LYS A 210 2.15 -10.05 -9.54
N ILE A 211 2.24 -9.87 -8.22
CA ILE A 211 1.30 -10.49 -7.27
C ILE A 211 -0.15 -10.04 -7.57
N GLN A 212 -0.37 -8.75 -7.79
CA GLN A 212 -1.71 -8.21 -8.08
C GLN A 212 -2.29 -8.79 -9.38
N GLU A 213 -1.47 -8.92 -10.42
CA GLU A 213 -1.85 -9.54 -11.70
C GLU A 213 -2.32 -10.99 -11.50
N TYR A 214 -1.56 -11.82 -10.81
CA TYR A 214 -1.97 -13.21 -10.54
C TYR A 214 -3.24 -13.31 -9.69
N VAL A 215 -3.39 -12.44 -8.69
CA VAL A 215 -4.60 -12.39 -7.87
C VAL A 215 -5.81 -11.97 -8.71
N SER A 216 -5.63 -11.05 -9.67
CA SER A 216 -6.71 -10.66 -10.60
C SER A 216 -7.16 -11.82 -11.50
N LEU A 217 -6.25 -12.74 -11.84
CA LEU A 217 -6.51 -14.00 -12.55
C LEU A 217 -7.10 -15.11 -11.64
N GLY A 218 -7.31 -14.83 -10.35
CA GLY A 218 -7.86 -15.79 -9.39
C GLY A 218 -6.81 -16.72 -8.74
N ILE A 219 -5.53 -16.52 -9.03
CA ILE A 219 -4.44 -17.33 -8.48
C ILE A 219 -4.02 -16.77 -7.13
N THR A 220 -4.39 -17.46 -6.05
CA THR A 220 -4.12 -17.05 -4.66
C THR A 220 -3.19 -18.00 -3.91
N SER A 221 -2.79 -19.11 -4.54
CA SER A 221 -1.92 -20.13 -3.93
C SER A 221 -0.51 -19.58 -3.67
N VAL A 222 -0.16 -19.43 -2.39
CA VAL A 222 1.14 -18.89 -1.96
C VAL A 222 2.34 -19.71 -2.45
N PRO A 223 2.34 -21.06 -2.38
CA PRO A 223 3.44 -21.87 -2.94
C PRO A 223 3.65 -21.64 -4.43
N PHE A 224 2.56 -21.55 -5.20
CA PHE A 224 2.62 -21.28 -6.64
C PHE A 224 3.18 -19.89 -6.92
N LEU A 225 2.62 -18.86 -6.27
CA LEU A 225 3.10 -17.48 -6.38
C LEU A 225 4.59 -17.38 -6.06
N LYS A 226 5.08 -18.07 -5.03
CA LYS A 226 6.50 -18.08 -4.68
C LYS A 226 7.39 -18.63 -5.79
N LYS A 227 6.96 -19.69 -6.49
CA LYS A 227 7.69 -20.29 -7.61
C LYS A 227 7.72 -19.33 -8.81
N VAL A 228 6.57 -18.76 -9.15
CA VAL A 228 6.44 -17.86 -10.30
C VAL A 228 7.17 -16.54 -10.09
N LEU A 229 7.09 -15.96 -8.89
CA LEU A 229 7.85 -14.75 -8.55
C LEU A 229 9.36 -14.99 -8.61
N ARG A 230 9.85 -16.17 -8.21
CA ARG A 230 11.27 -16.52 -8.36
C ARG A 230 11.69 -16.54 -9.83
N GLN A 231 10.87 -17.18 -10.68
CA GLN A 231 11.13 -17.20 -12.12
C GLN A 231 11.15 -15.77 -12.68
N PHE A 232 10.13 -14.97 -12.40
CA PHE A 232 10.02 -13.57 -12.82
C PHE A 232 11.24 -12.73 -12.41
N VAL A 233 11.72 -12.86 -11.17
CA VAL A 233 12.91 -12.13 -10.69
C VAL A 233 14.17 -12.53 -11.45
N ASN A 234 14.32 -13.82 -11.74
CA ASN A 234 15.49 -14.35 -12.43
C ASN A 234 15.47 -14.08 -13.94
N THR A 235 14.30 -13.98 -14.57
CA THR A 235 14.16 -13.80 -16.03
C THR A 235 13.95 -12.34 -16.43
N GLU A 236 13.08 -11.61 -15.74
CA GLU A 236 12.63 -10.27 -16.19
C GLU A 236 13.30 -9.13 -15.41
N LEU A 237 13.63 -9.32 -14.13
CA LEU A 237 14.26 -8.29 -13.29
C LEU A 237 15.79 -8.33 -13.27
N SER A 238 16.38 -9.35 -13.86
CA SER A 238 17.84 -9.54 -13.94
C SER A 238 18.28 -9.69 -15.39
N PRO A 239 18.29 -8.60 -16.19
CA PRO A 239 18.85 -8.64 -17.54
C PRO A 239 20.34 -8.95 -17.47
N SER A 240 20.86 -9.60 -18.52
CA SER A 240 22.27 -9.93 -18.68
C SER A 240 23.16 -8.71 -18.41
N GLY A 241 23.98 -8.77 -17.35
CA GLY A 241 24.93 -7.71 -16.96
C GLY A 241 24.60 -6.94 -15.67
N CYS A 242 23.46 -7.17 -15.03
CA CYS A 242 23.15 -6.61 -13.70
C CYS A 242 23.40 -7.61 -12.57
N VAL A 243 23.72 -7.12 -11.36
CA VAL A 243 23.84 -7.96 -10.16
C VAL A 243 22.50 -8.64 -9.89
N THR A 244 22.54 -9.97 -9.82
CA THR A 244 21.38 -10.79 -9.48
C THR A 244 21.04 -10.58 -8.00
N PRO A 245 19.76 -10.36 -7.65
CA PRO A 245 19.37 -10.24 -6.25
C PRO A 245 19.75 -11.50 -5.46
N LYS A 246 20.28 -11.30 -4.25
CA LYS A 246 20.63 -12.41 -3.35
C LYS A 246 19.37 -13.21 -3.03
N SER A 247 19.47 -14.54 -2.97
CA SER A 247 18.31 -15.45 -2.79
C SER A 247 17.52 -15.21 -1.49
N HIS A 248 18.16 -14.61 -0.48
CA HIS A 248 17.57 -14.26 0.81
C HIS A 248 17.03 -12.81 0.86
N ASP A 249 17.16 -12.01 -0.20
CA ASP A 249 16.63 -10.64 -0.23
C ASP A 249 15.11 -10.64 -0.34
N GLN A 250 14.45 -10.38 0.80
CA GLN A 250 12.99 -10.37 0.89
C GLN A 250 12.31 -9.27 0.05
N CYS A 251 13.06 -8.28 -0.45
CA CYS A 251 12.55 -7.28 -1.40
C CYS A 251 12.14 -7.93 -2.73
N TYR A 252 12.90 -8.92 -3.20
CA TYR A 252 12.65 -9.62 -4.47
C TYR A 252 12.07 -11.02 -4.25
N PHE A 253 12.51 -11.72 -3.20
CA PHE A 253 12.06 -13.07 -2.83
C PHE A 253 11.30 -13.04 -1.50
N PRO A 254 10.06 -12.52 -1.48
CA PRO A 254 9.31 -12.35 -0.24
C PRO A 254 8.99 -13.68 0.45
N ALA A 255 8.86 -13.61 1.78
CA ALA A 255 8.41 -14.73 2.59
C ALA A 255 6.93 -15.07 2.33
N SER A 256 6.53 -16.30 2.65
CA SER A 256 5.16 -16.79 2.41
C SER A 256 4.09 -15.92 3.09
N HIS A 257 4.33 -15.49 4.33
CA HIS A 257 3.40 -14.61 5.06
C HIS A 257 3.28 -13.23 4.39
N THR A 258 4.38 -12.69 3.82
CA THR A 258 4.38 -11.42 3.10
C THR A 258 3.57 -11.53 1.81
N ILE A 259 3.75 -12.61 1.06
CA ILE A 259 2.94 -12.89 -0.14
C ILE A 259 1.46 -12.97 0.23
N GLN A 260 1.12 -13.73 1.29
CA GLN A 260 -0.26 -13.87 1.75
C GLN A 260 -0.89 -12.52 2.13
N ASN A 261 -0.15 -11.65 2.81
CA ASN A 261 -0.61 -10.29 3.12
C ASN A 261 -0.90 -9.49 1.84
N HIS A 262 -0.02 -9.56 0.84
CA HIS A 262 -0.23 -8.87 -0.43
C HIS A 262 -1.38 -9.46 -1.26
N VAL A 263 -1.57 -10.78 -1.22
CA VAL A 263 -2.74 -11.45 -1.82
C VAL A 263 -4.02 -10.95 -1.15
N HIS A 264 -4.05 -10.92 0.18
CA HIS A 264 -5.19 -10.37 0.92
C HIS A 264 -5.47 -8.92 0.54
N LEU A 265 -4.46 -8.06 0.52
CA LEU A 265 -4.60 -6.65 0.11
C LEU A 265 -5.11 -6.53 -1.33
N ALA A 266 -4.63 -7.36 -2.25
CA ALA A 266 -5.08 -7.37 -3.63
C ALA A 266 -6.54 -7.86 -3.77
N LEU A 267 -6.94 -8.88 -3.01
CA LEU A 267 -8.33 -9.34 -2.94
C LEU A 267 -9.26 -8.28 -2.35
N VAL A 268 -8.81 -7.58 -1.29
CA VAL A 268 -9.55 -6.46 -0.69
C VAL A 268 -9.69 -5.31 -1.69
N ALA A 269 -8.62 -4.94 -2.39
CA ALA A 269 -8.70 -3.95 -3.47
C ALA A 269 -9.65 -4.39 -4.59
N GLY A 270 -9.73 -5.69 -4.87
CA GLY A 270 -10.66 -6.29 -5.83
C GLY A 270 -12.12 -6.32 -5.39
N LYS A 271 -12.44 -6.05 -4.11
CA LYS A 271 -13.83 -5.93 -3.62
C LYS A 271 -14.62 -4.83 -4.34
N TYR A 272 -13.92 -3.82 -4.84
CA TYR A 272 -14.47 -2.64 -5.49
C TYR A 272 -14.25 -2.64 -7.00
N SER A 273 -14.18 -3.83 -7.61
CA SER A 273 -14.07 -3.96 -9.06
C SER A 273 -15.28 -3.31 -9.74
N GLY A 274 -15.05 -2.18 -10.43
CA GLY A 274 -16.10 -1.48 -11.19
C GLY A 274 -16.75 -2.39 -12.24
N LEU A 275 -16.00 -3.34 -12.79
CA LEU A 275 -16.50 -4.32 -13.76
C LEU A 275 -17.61 -5.21 -13.18
N ASP A 276 -17.50 -5.60 -11.91
CA ASP A 276 -18.48 -6.49 -11.28
C ASP A 276 -19.77 -5.76 -10.90
N GLN A 277 -19.67 -4.48 -10.55
CA GLN A 277 -20.86 -3.62 -10.34
C GLN A 277 -21.65 -3.42 -11.65
N LEU A 278 -20.96 -3.30 -12.79
CA LEU A 278 -21.61 -3.26 -14.12
C LEU A 278 -22.28 -4.60 -14.48
N ASN A 279 -21.60 -5.72 -14.20
CA ASN A 279 -22.17 -7.05 -14.43
C ASN A 279 -23.43 -7.30 -13.59
N LEU A 280 -23.44 -6.84 -12.34
CA LEU A 280 -24.61 -6.94 -11.46
C LEU A 280 -25.77 -6.09 -12.00
N GLU A 281 -25.51 -4.88 -12.49
CA GLU A 281 -26.54 -4.04 -13.11
C GLU A 281 -27.19 -4.70 -14.33
N ILE A 282 -26.39 -5.35 -15.19
CA ILE A 282 -26.90 -6.11 -16.33
C ILE A 282 -27.76 -7.30 -15.85
N LYS A 283 -27.31 -8.02 -14.82
CA LYS A 283 -28.10 -9.12 -14.24
C LYS A 283 -29.41 -8.64 -13.63
N LEU A 284 -29.41 -7.48 -12.97
CA LEU A 284 -30.62 -6.92 -12.38
C LEU A 284 -31.68 -6.55 -13.41
N LYS A 285 -31.27 -6.10 -14.60
CA LYS A 285 -32.22 -5.88 -15.70
C LYS A 285 -32.91 -7.19 -16.08
N LYS A 286 -32.14 -8.26 -16.26
CA LYS A 286 -32.67 -9.60 -16.55
C LYS A 286 -33.58 -10.13 -15.44
N TRP A 287 -33.15 -10.05 -14.18
CA TRP A 287 -33.96 -10.53 -13.06
C TRP A 287 -35.28 -9.76 -12.89
N LYS A 288 -35.31 -8.47 -13.22
CA LYS A 288 -36.55 -7.68 -13.25
C LYS A 288 -37.48 -8.08 -14.40
N GLU A 289 -36.93 -8.53 -15.52
CA GLU A 289 -37.70 -9.07 -16.64
C GLU A 289 -38.27 -10.46 -16.30
N ASP A 290 -37.47 -11.30 -15.63
CA ASP A 290 -37.85 -12.66 -15.24
C ASP A 290 -38.89 -12.70 -14.10
N ASP A 291 -38.74 -11.84 -13.07
CA ASP A 291 -39.69 -11.68 -11.96
C ASP A 291 -40.05 -10.20 -11.75
N PRO A 292 -41.06 -9.69 -12.48
CA PRO A 292 -41.53 -8.31 -12.34
C PRO A 292 -42.14 -7.98 -10.98
N THR A 293 -42.48 -9.01 -10.19
CA THR A 293 -43.12 -8.85 -8.88
C THR A 293 -42.14 -8.76 -7.73
N ALA A 294 -40.87 -9.11 -7.96
CA ALA A 294 -39.81 -9.00 -6.97
C ALA A 294 -39.31 -7.56 -6.81
N HIS A 295 -38.93 -7.24 -5.58
CA HIS A 295 -38.30 -5.98 -5.24
C HIS A 295 -36.78 -6.10 -5.31
N PHE A 296 -36.18 -5.19 -6.07
CA PHE A 296 -34.73 -5.05 -6.15
C PHE A 296 -34.34 -3.60 -5.87
N PHE A 297 -33.45 -3.39 -4.91
CA PHE A 297 -32.75 -2.14 -4.69
C PHE A 297 -31.26 -2.36 -4.97
N PHE A 298 -30.68 -1.44 -5.75
CA PHE A 298 -29.26 -1.49 -6.07
C PHE A 298 -28.68 -0.09 -6.14
N ARG A 299 -27.62 0.13 -5.36
CA ARG A 299 -26.79 1.34 -5.38
C ARG A 299 -25.33 0.94 -5.59
N LYS A 300 -24.72 1.53 -6.62
CA LYS A 300 -23.29 1.40 -6.92
C LYS A 300 -22.46 2.15 -5.88
N CYS A 301 -21.25 1.67 -5.60
CA CYS A 301 -20.26 2.42 -4.84
C CYS A 301 -19.51 3.37 -5.79
N SER A 302 -19.40 4.66 -5.42
CA SER A 302 -18.71 5.66 -6.23
C SER A 302 -17.18 5.56 -6.08
N GLU A 303 -16.43 5.81 -7.15
CA GLU A 303 -14.95 5.71 -7.20
C GLU A 303 -14.21 6.60 -6.17
N ALA A 304 -14.89 7.54 -5.51
CA ALA A 304 -14.31 8.45 -4.53
C ALA A 304 -13.64 7.74 -3.34
N GLN A 305 -14.07 6.53 -2.96
CA GLN A 305 -13.44 5.78 -1.86
C GLN A 305 -12.16 5.00 -2.26
N ILE A 306 -11.86 4.89 -3.56
CA ILE A 306 -10.61 4.26 -4.03
C ILE A 306 -9.38 5.14 -3.72
N ILE A 307 -9.60 6.45 -3.54
CA ILE A 307 -8.54 7.44 -3.33
C ILE A 307 -8.09 7.41 -1.87
N ASP A 308 -8.99 7.41 -0.89
CA ASP A 308 -8.64 7.46 0.54
C ASP A 308 -7.90 6.22 1.06
N ILE A 309 -8.12 5.03 0.47
CA ILE A 309 -7.36 3.82 0.82
C ILE A 309 -5.96 3.83 0.18
N LYS A 310 -5.78 4.50 -0.96
CA LYS A 310 -4.47 4.63 -1.62
C LYS A 310 -3.59 5.70 -0.96
N THR A 311 -4.16 6.78 -0.44
CA THR A 311 -3.42 7.85 0.27
C THR A 311 -3.21 7.56 1.75
N SER A 312 -4.05 6.77 2.42
CA SER A 312 -3.81 6.39 3.84
C SER A 312 -2.61 5.46 4.08
N SER A 313 -1.88 5.07 3.03
CA SER A 313 -0.58 4.38 3.15
C SER A 313 0.61 5.18 2.59
N GLN A 314 0.40 6.42 2.13
CA GLN A 314 1.44 7.40 1.88
C GLN A 314 0.94 8.80 2.24
N ASP A 315 1.52 9.32 3.32
CA ASP A 315 1.36 10.67 3.87
C ASP A 315 -0.01 10.94 4.52
N GLY A 316 0.03 11.04 5.85
CA GLY A 316 -1.11 11.48 6.63
C GLY A 316 -1.36 12.96 6.36
N ASP A 317 -2.56 13.27 5.90
CA ASP A 317 -3.07 14.63 5.94
C ASP A 317 -4.59 14.64 6.21
N CYS A 318 -4.98 15.69 6.92
CA CYS A 318 -6.32 16.24 7.21
C CYS A 318 -7.55 15.31 7.15
N VAL A 319 -8.11 15.00 8.33
CA VAL A 319 -9.54 14.65 8.46
C VAL A 319 -10.33 15.94 8.36
N SER A 320 -11.03 16.17 7.24
CA SER A 320 -12.19 17.05 7.24
C SER A 320 -13.34 16.30 7.93
N GLU A 321 -14.02 16.95 8.87
CA GLU A 321 -15.28 16.47 9.46
C GLU A 321 -16.42 16.57 8.42
N ASP A 322 -16.31 15.83 7.33
CA ASP A 322 -17.42 15.65 6.42
C ASP A 322 -18.18 14.39 6.85
N LYS A 323 -19.41 14.60 7.34
CA LYS A 323 -20.38 13.54 7.62
C LYS A 323 -20.36 12.54 6.45
N PRO A 324 -20.27 11.22 6.68
CA PRO A 324 -20.26 10.24 5.60
C PRO A 324 -21.58 10.32 4.86
N THR A 325 -21.59 10.97 3.70
CA THR A 325 -22.78 11.13 2.88
C THR A 325 -23.16 9.76 2.34
N MET A 326 -24.26 9.20 2.89
CA MET A 326 -24.87 7.90 2.61
C MET A 326 -24.98 7.49 1.13
N LEU A 327 -24.94 8.45 0.20
CA LEU A 327 -25.16 8.21 -1.23
C LEU A 327 -24.06 7.40 -1.93
N ASN A 328 -22.91 7.18 -1.30
CA ASN A 328 -21.71 6.72 -2.00
C ASN A 328 -21.29 5.26 -1.71
N THR A 329 -21.97 4.55 -0.81
CA THR A 329 -21.62 3.17 -0.40
C THR A 329 -22.46 2.11 -1.11
N PHE A 330 -21.84 0.97 -1.45
CA PHE A 330 -22.54 -0.15 -2.11
C PHE A 330 -23.68 -0.69 -1.25
N LEU A 331 -24.85 -0.88 -1.86
CA LEU A 331 -25.99 -1.56 -1.23
C LEU A 331 -26.80 -2.32 -2.29
N PHE A 332 -27.06 -3.59 -2.01
CA PHE A 332 -27.98 -4.41 -2.77
C PHE A 332 -28.99 -5.04 -1.83
N VAL A 333 -30.28 -4.96 -2.14
CA VAL A 333 -31.38 -5.58 -1.37
C VAL A 333 -32.32 -6.26 -2.35
N HIS A 334 -32.71 -7.49 -2.05
CA HIS A 334 -33.65 -8.24 -2.85
C HIS A 334 -34.71 -8.90 -1.96
N GLN A 335 -35.95 -8.91 -2.45
CA GLN A 335 -37.04 -9.65 -1.86
C GLN A 335 -38.07 -10.05 -2.93
N SER A 336 -38.35 -11.34 -3.08
CA SER A 336 -39.37 -11.86 -4.00
C SER A 336 -40.79 -11.79 -3.40
N GLN A 337 -41.81 -11.93 -4.24
CA GLN A 337 -43.21 -11.93 -3.78
C GLN A 337 -43.52 -13.11 -2.85
N GLU A 338 -42.93 -14.29 -3.08
CA GLU A 338 -43.10 -15.44 -2.20
C GLU A 338 -42.46 -15.20 -0.82
N GLN A 339 -41.30 -14.56 -0.80
CA GLN A 339 -40.62 -14.17 0.42
C GLN A 339 -41.46 -13.18 1.24
N GLN A 340 -42.10 -12.19 0.59
CA GLN A 340 -43.05 -11.28 1.26
C GLN A 340 -44.24 -12.04 1.86
N ARG A 341 -44.81 -13.02 1.14
CA ARG A 341 -45.91 -13.84 1.66
C ARG A 341 -45.50 -14.63 2.89
N LEU A 342 -44.30 -15.21 2.89
CA LEU A 342 -43.75 -15.93 4.04
C LEU A 342 -43.48 -14.99 5.22
N LEU A 343 -42.90 -13.82 4.96
CA LEU A 343 -42.63 -12.81 5.99
C LEU A 343 -43.93 -12.32 6.63
N LYS A 344 -44.98 -12.08 5.83
CA LYS A 344 -46.30 -11.68 6.33
C LYS A 344 -46.93 -12.76 7.23
N ARG A 345 -46.71 -14.04 6.94
CA ARG A 345 -47.31 -15.16 7.69
C ARG A 345 -46.50 -15.57 8.92
N TYR A 346 -45.18 -15.50 8.87
CA TYR A 346 -44.28 -16.07 9.88
C TYR A 346 -43.32 -15.05 10.52
N GLY A 347 -43.42 -13.77 10.16
CA GLY A 347 -42.48 -12.71 10.55
C GLY A 347 -42.56 -12.20 11.99
N ASP A 348 -43.25 -12.89 12.90
CA ASP A 348 -43.29 -12.56 14.33
C ASP A 348 -41.93 -12.77 15.00
N MET A 349 -41.20 -13.84 14.60
CA MET A 349 -39.84 -14.15 15.02
C MET A 349 -38.93 -14.26 13.80
N VAL A 350 -37.91 -13.40 13.76
CA VAL A 350 -37.01 -13.25 12.62
C VAL A 350 -35.56 -13.48 13.05
N LEU A 351 -34.83 -14.24 12.26
CA LEU A 351 -33.41 -14.47 12.43
C LEU A 351 -32.67 -13.56 11.44
N LEU A 352 -31.67 -12.83 11.93
CA LEU A 352 -30.74 -12.08 11.10
C LEU A 352 -29.39 -12.77 11.19
N ASP A 353 -28.86 -13.21 10.05
CA ASP A 353 -27.57 -13.91 9.98
C ASP A 353 -26.70 -13.30 8.88
N ALA A 354 -25.42 -13.09 9.20
CA ALA A 354 -24.44 -12.50 8.30
C ALA A 354 -23.38 -13.54 7.92
N THR A 355 -23.27 -13.84 6.62
CA THR A 355 -22.26 -14.76 6.12
C THR A 355 -21.08 -14.01 5.50
N TYR A 356 -19.87 -14.42 5.88
CA TYR A 356 -18.62 -13.81 5.45
C TYR A 356 -17.79 -14.78 4.64
N ARG A 357 -17.10 -14.25 3.62
CA ARG A 357 -16.09 -15.00 2.83
C ARG A 357 -16.65 -16.24 2.12
N THR A 358 -17.96 -16.28 1.91
CA THR A 358 -18.66 -17.32 1.13
C THR A 358 -18.58 -17.06 -0.38
N THR A 359 -18.20 -15.85 -0.79
CA THR A 359 -18.03 -15.49 -2.21
C THR A 359 -16.62 -14.97 -2.50
N LYS A 360 -16.29 -14.81 -3.80
CA LYS A 360 -15.02 -14.22 -4.29
C LYS A 360 -14.77 -12.83 -3.68
N TYR A 361 -15.84 -12.11 -3.34
CA TYR A 361 -15.79 -10.79 -2.73
C TYR A 361 -16.04 -10.93 -1.22
N ALA A 362 -15.19 -10.30 -0.40
CA ALA A 362 -15.44 -10.25 1.04
C ALA A 362 -16.39 -9.08 1.38
N LEU A 363 -17.59 -9.14 0.80
CA LEU A 363 -18.75 -8.33 1.17
C LEU A 363 -19.66 -9.16 2.10
N PRO A 364 -20.22 -8.58 3.17
CA PRO A 364 -21.18 -9.26 4.03
C PRO A 364 -22.50 -9.51 3.30
N LEU A 365 -22.92 -10.78 3.25
CA LEU A 365 -24.26 -11.17 2.81
C LEU A 365 -25.12 -11.44 4.04
N PHE A 366 -26.16 -10.63 4.21
CA PHE A 366 -27.16 -10.81 5.25
C PHE A 366 -28.38 -11.54 4.72
N LEU A 367 -28.84 -12.52 5.50
CA LEU A 367 -30.07 -13.24 5.26
C LEU A 367 -31.06 -12.92 6.38
N VAL A 368 -32.26 -12.51 6.00
CA VAL A 368 -33.41 -12.39 6.91
C VAL A 368 -34.19 -13.69 6.80
N VAL A 369 -34.29 -14.43 7.90
CA VAL A 369 -34.80 -15.80 7.90
C VAL A 369 -35.97 -15.93 8.88
N VAL A 370 -37.01 -16.67 8.50
CA VAL A 370 -38.14 -17.00 9.39
C VAL A 370 -38.28 -18.49 9.56
N ARG A 371 -38.85 -18.90 10.70
CA ARG A 371 -39.25 -20.29 10.92
C ARG A 371 -40.66 -20.52 10.38
N THR A 372 -40.76 -21.39 9.38
CA THR A 372 -42.04 -21.87 8.84
C THR A 372 -42.41 -23.22 9.47
N ASN A 373 -43.58 -23.75 9.11
CA ASN A 373 -44.01 -25.10 9.49
C ASN A 373 -43.13 -26.23 8.91
N VAL A 374 -42.32 -25.95 7.89
CA VAL A 374 -41.44 -26.93 7.21
C VAL A 374 -39.95 -26.64 7.42
N GLY A 375 -39.61 -25.73 8.33
CA GLY A 375 -38.23 -25.35 8.64
C GLY A 375 -37.92 -23.87 8.40
N TYR A 376 -36.64 -23.53 8.35
CA TYR A 376 -36.16 -22.15 8.19
C TYR A 376 -36.10 -21.75 6.72
N LYS A 377 -36.61 -20.56 6.39
CA LYS A 377 -36.64 -20.04 5.02
C LYS A 377 -36.13 -18.60 4.97
N PRO A 378 -35.20 -18.25 4.05
CA PRO A 378 -34.82 -16.87 3.81
C PRO A 378 -35.98 -16.12 3.15
N VAL A 379 -36.29 -14.94 3.68
CA VAL A 379 -37.41 -14.07 3.29
C VAL A 379 -36.98 -12.65 2.91
N ALA A 380 -35.69 -12.37 2.95
CA ALA A 380 -35.04 -11.28 2.23
C ALA A 380 -33.53 -11.49 2.31
N GLU A 381 -32.81 -10.88 1.39
CA GLU A 381 -31.35 -10.86 1.39
C GLU A 381 -30.83 -9.47 1.04
N PHE A 382 -29.71 -9.12 1.64
CA PHE A 382 -29.03 -7.87 1.31
C PHE A 382 -27.51 -7.99 1.44
N ILE A 383 -26.81 -7.21 0.63
CA ILE A 383 -25.36 -7.11 0.62
C ILE A 383 -25.00 -5.65 0.86
N CYS A 384 -24.24 -5.40 1.94
CA CYS A 384 -23.72 -4.09 2.27
C CYS A 384 -22.23 -4.02 1.96
N GLU A 385 -21.72 -2.81 1.79
CA GLU A 385 -20.27 -2.60 1.67
C GLU A 385 -19.51 -2.94 2.97
N ASN A 386 -20.09 -2.53 4.11
CA ASN A 386 -19.56 -2.71 5.45
C ASN A 386 -20.69 -3.09 6.43
N GLU A 387 -20.37 -3.74 7.55
CA GLU A 387 -21.31 -3.92 8.67
C GLU A 387 -21.38 -2.67 9.55
N SER A 388 -21.62 -1.51 8.95
CA SER A 388 -21.94 -0.34 9.76
C SER A 388 -23.40 -0.41 10.22
N ILE A 389 -23.68 0.15 11.40
CA ILE A 389 -25.04 0.32 11.94
C ILE A 389 -25.94 0.94 10.87
N ILE A 390 -25.44 1.97 10.18
CA ILE A 390 -26.23 2.76 9.25
C ILE A 390 -26.54 1.95 7.97
N ALA A 391 -25.57 1.23 7.41
CA ALA A 391 -25.79 0.41 6.21
C ALA A 391 -26.79 -0.72 6.46
N ILE A 392 -26.68 -1.40 7.61
CA ILE A 392 -27.63 -2.46 8.00
C ILE A 392 -29.02 -1.86 8.23
N SER A 393 -29.10 -0.73 8.93
CA SER A 393 -30.39 -0.05 9.21
C SER A 393 -31.09 0.39 7.92
N GLU A 394 -30.35 0.88 6.94
CA GLU A 394 -30.89 1.28 5.64
C GLU A 394 -31.50 0.07 4.91
N ALA A 395 -30.77 -1.04 4.82
CA ALA A 395 -31.25 -2.26 4.17
C ALA A 395 -32.52 -2.79 4.84
N LEU A 396 -32.53 -2.87 6.17
CA LEU A 396 -33.69 -3.31 6.95
C LEU A 396 -34.89 -2.36 6.81
N SER A 397 -34.64 -1.05 6.72
CA SER A 397 -35.69 -0.05 6.51
C SER A 397 -36.33 -0.18 5.13
N LEU A 398 -35.56 -0.53 4.09
CA LEU A 398 -36.10 -0.82 2.77
C LEU A 398 -37.00 -2.06 2.79
N ILE A 399 -36.55 -3.15 3.42
CA ILE A 399 -37.36 -4.37 3.56
C ILE A 399 -38.64 -4.08 4.34
N LYS A 400 -38.55 -3.30 5.43
CA LYS A 400 -39.73 -2.85 6.20
C LYS A 400 -40.71 -2.07 5.33
N LYS A 401 -40.22 -1.13 4.51
CA LYS A 401 -41.03 -0.34 3.58
C LYS A 401 -41.71 -1.19 2.50
N TRP A 402 -41.11 -2.30 2.09
CA TRP A 402 -41.75 -3.23 1.16
C TRP A 402 -42.83 -4.10 1.82
N ASN A 403 -42.92 -4.08 3.14
CA ASN A 403 -43.82 -4.93 3.93
C ASN A 403 -44.54 -4.09 5.00
N ASP A 404 -45.45 -3.19 4.59
CA ASP A 404 -46.11 -2.24 5.50
C ASP A 404 -46.82 -2.88 6.71
N ALA A 405 -47.34 -4.09 6.55
CA ALA A 405 -48.03 -4.83 7.62
C ALA A 405 -47.08 -5.61 8.55
N TRP A 406 -45.78 -5.64 8.26
CA TRP A 406 -44.82 -6.42 9.02
C TRP A 406 -44.35 -5.67 10.28
N ASN A 407 -44.65 -6.25 11.44
CA ASN A 407 -44.23 -5.74 12.73
C ASN A 407 -43.69 -6.88 13.61
N PRO A 408 -42.38 -7.18 13.54
CA PRO A 408 -41.78 -8.30 14.26
C PRO A 408 -41.79 -8.06 15.77
N LYS A 409 -42.05 -9.11 16.55
CA LYS A 409 -41.98 -9.08 18.02
C LYS A 409 -40.60 -9.45 18.52
N TYR A 410 -39.93 -10.37 17.82
CA TYR A 410 -38.66 -10.95 18.22
C TYR A 410 -37.67 -10.99 17.07
N PHE A 411 -36.43 -10.61 17.36
CA PHE A 411 -35.28 -10.90 16.53
C PHE A 411 -34.33 -11.86 17.24
N MET A 412 -33.69 -12.71 16.48
CA MET A 412 -32.54 -13.51 16.92
C MET A 412 -31.37 -13.16 16.01
N THR A 413 -30.28 -12.70 16.61
CA THR A 413 -29.07 -12.24 15.91
C THR A 413 -27.85 -12.76 16.65
N ASP A 414 -26.70 -12.65 16.00
CA ASP A 414 -25.41 -12.97 16.58
C ASP A 414 -24.99 -11.93 17.62
N TYR A 415 -23.89 -12.21 18.33
CA TYR A 415 -23.29 -11.23 19.21
C TYR A 415 -22.54 -10.17 18.38
N CYS A 416 -23.31 -9.31 17.73
CA CYS A 416 -22.85 -8.23 16.87
C CYS A 416 -23.54 -6.92 17.30
N GLU A 417 -22.75 -5.99 17.83
CA GLU A 417 -23.26 -4.70 18.32
C GLU A 417 -23.93 -3.90 17.20
N GLN A 418 -23.39 -3.98 15.98
CA GLN A 418 -23.89 -3.21 14.84
C GLN A 418 -25.23 -3.73 14.35
N GLU A 419 -25.40 -5.06 14.30
CA GLU A 419 -26.70 -5.68 14.03
C GLU A 419 -27.71 -5.33 15.12
N TYR A 420 -27.30 -5.44 16.39
CA TYR A 420 -28.15 -5.10 17.52
C TYR A 420 -28.62 -3.64 17.47
N GLN A 421 -27.70 -2.71 17.29
CA GLN A 421 -28.01 -1.27 17.20
C GLN A 421 -28.83 -0.95 15.95
N ALA A 422 -28.55 -1.59 14.81
CA ALA A 422 -29.35 -1.40 13.60
C ALA A 422 -30.79 -1.90 13.80
N LEU A 423 -30.97 -3.07 14.41
CA LEU A 423 -32.28 -3.60 14.79
C LEU A 423 -32.97 -2.69 15.81
N GLN A 424 -32.22 -2.10 16.75
CA GLN A 424 -32.76 -1.15 17.72
C GLN A 424 -33.24 0.14 17.05
N LEU A 425 -32.55 0.62 16.03
CA LEU A 425 -32.96 1.81 15.26
C LEU A 425 -34.20 1.56 14.41
N VAL A 426 -34.28 0.43 13.69
CA VAL A 426 -35.38 0.14 12.75
C VAL A 426 -36.61 -0.48 13.42
N PHE A 427 -36.39 -1.30 14.45
CA PHE A 427 -37.41 -2.04 15.19
C PHE A 427 -37.22 -1.86 16.72
N PRO A 428 -37.48 -0.65 17.25
CA PRO A 428 -37.21 -0.34 18.67
C PRO A 428 -38.03 -1.19 19.65
N HIS A 429 -39.24 -1.60 19.25
CA HIS A 429 -40.15 -2.38 20.09
C HIS A 429 -39.95 -3.90 20.02
N ALA A 430 -39.19 -4.40 19.05
CA ALA A 430 -38.90 -5.83 18.96
C ALA A 430 -37.87 -6.23 20.04
N HIS A 431 -38.07 -7.35 20.71
CA HIS A 431 -37.07 -7.91 21.62
C HIS A 431 -35.99 -8.66 20.84
N LYS A 432 -34.72 -8.52 21.26
CA LYS A 432 -33.57 -9.11 20.58
C LYS A 432 -32.99 -10.23 21.46
N TYR A 433 -32.87 -11.42 20.89
CA TYR A 433 -32.23 -12.58 21.50
C TYR A 433 -30.89 -12.86 20.82
N LEU A 434 -29.96 -13.37 21.61
CA LEU A 434 -28.71 -13.93 21.06
C LEU A 434 -28.96 -15.34 20.55
N CYS A 435 -28.42 -15.62 19.35
CA CYS A 435 -28.49 -16.94 18.74
C CYS A 435 -27.86 -18.02 19.63
N ALA A 436 -28.66 -19.04 19.99
CA ALA A 436 -28.21 -20.13 20.85
C ALA A 436 -27.10 -20.96 20.21
N PHE A 437 -27.18 -21.20 18.90
CA PHE A 437 -26.16 -21.93 18.14
C PHE A 437 -24.80 -21.21 18.20
N HIS A 438 -24.77 -19.90 17.93
CA HIS A 438 -23.53 -19.14 17.97
C HIS A 438 -22.98 -18.96 19.38
N ARG A 439 -23.86 -18.86 20.39
CA ARG A 439 -23.47 -18.89 21.80
C ARG A 439 -22.78 -20.21 22.18
N GLU A 440 -23.35 -21.36 21.79
CA GLU A 440 -22.76 -22.68 22.04
C GLU A 440 -21.43 -22.85 21.31
N GLN A 441 -21.35 -22.44 20.04
CA GLN A 441 -20.10 -22.45 19.28
C GLN A 441 -19.02 -21.59 19.94
N ALA A 442 -19.36 -20.39 20.41
CA ALA A 442 -18.43 -19.52 21.13
C ALA A 442 -17.93 -20.18 22.42
N TRP A 443 -18.82 -20.82 23.18
CA TRP A 443 -18.47 -21.57 24.39
C TRP A 443 -17.53 -22.75 24.11
N ILE A 444 -17.80 -23.55 23.07
CA ILE A 444 -16.95 -24.66 22.66
C ILE A 444 -15.56 -24.17 22.22
N ARG A 445 -15.49 -23.06 21.48
CA ARG A 445 -14.20 -22.47 21.07
C ARG A 445 -13.40 -22.01 22.29
N TRP A 446 -14.03 -21.29 23.20
CA TRP A 446 -13.40 -20.79 24.43
C TRP A 446 -12.88 -21.92 25.33
N THR A 447 -13.68 -22.97 25.53
CA THR A 447 -13.26 -24.13 26.32
C THR A 447 -12.08 -24.86 25.69
N ARG A 448 -12.05 -25.03 24.36
CA ARG A 448 -10.91 -25.63 23.64
C ARG A 448 -9.63 -24.81 23.77
N GLU A 449 -9.69 -23.49 23.66
CA GLU A 449 -8.52 -22.62 23.87
C GLU A 449 -7.93 -22.78 25.28
N LYS A 450 -8.78 -22.87 26.31
CA LYS A 450 -8.33 -23.07 27.68
C LYS A 450 -7.80 -24.48 27.96
N VAL A 451 -8.31 -25.50 27.28
CA VAL A 451 -7.77 -26.87 27.38
C VAL A 451 -6.38 -26.94 26.73
N VAL A 452 -6.17 -26.30 25.58
CA VAL A 452 -4.84 -26.21 24.96
C VAL A 452 -3.86 -25.41 25.82
N GLN A 453 -4.30 -24.32 26.46
CA GLN A 453 -3.48 -23.56 27.41
C GLN A 453 -3.19 -24.31 28.73
N ARG A 454 -4.01 -25.30 29.10
CA ARG A 454 -3.77 -26.16 30.28
C ARG A 454 -2.93 -27.39 29.97
N ILE A 455 -2.98 -27.93 28.75
CA ILE A 455 -2.19 -29.10 28.32
C ILE A 455 -0.77 -28.69 27.90
N LEU A 456 -0.54 -27.44 27.53
CA LEU A 456 0.80 -26.84 27.46
C LEU A 456 1.00 -25.94 28.69
N PRO A 457 1.28 -26.51 29.88
CA PRO A 457 1.75 -25.68 30.96
C PRO A 457 3.06 -25.02 30.47
N LYS A 458 3.15 -23.71 30.70
CA LYS A 458 4.38 -22.92 30.58
C LYS A 458 5.54 -23.67 31.25
N TRP A 459 6.29 -24.45 30.47
CA TRP A 459 7.56 -25.04 30.86
C TRP A 459 8.45 -25.06 29.62
N ILE A 460 9.45 -24.17 29.70
CA ILE A 460 10.68 -23.99 28.93
C ILE A 460 10.53 -23.31 27.56
#